data_AF-A0A963JYN9-F1
#
_entry.id   AF-A0A963JYN9-F1
#
_cell.length_a   1.000
_cell.length_b   1.000
_cell.length_c   1.000
_cell.angle_alpha   90.00
_cell.angle_beta   90.00
_cell.angle_gamma   90.00
#
_symmetry.space_group_name_H-M   'P 1'
#
loop_
_entity.id
_entity.type
_entity.pdbx_description
1 polymer ?
#
loop_
_entity_poly.entity_id
_entity_poly.type
_entity_poly.pdbx_seq_one_letter_code
_entity_poly.pdbx_strand_id
1 'polypeptide(L)'
;NTGTNLPAQIGIEAVPGEVFEFLMIAKGGGSANKTFLFQETRRLLEPERLLAWLEAKVGEIGTTACPPYHLAIVIGGLSAEQCLKTVKLASTRELDGLPETGDAFGRAFRDRGLEERVLDMTRGIGIGAQFGGRHFCHDVRIVRLPRHNGSLPVGIGVSCSADRQIRARITADGVFLEQLEEDPARFLPDAQIDIGEATPLDLDRPMAAIRADLARLEVGAPVLLSGTLVVARDLVHAALAGRLARGEALPGWIQDHPVYYAGPAKTPEGHASGSFGPTTAARMDAYMAGFQAAGGALVTLAKGNRSAEVAASCKAHGGFYLATIGGVAARLGRDMIKAVEVIDFAEFGMEAVWRIEVVDVPAFLVIDDKGNDFYRRVRRRSAA
;
A
#
# COMPACT_ATOMS: atom_id res chain seq x y z
N ASN A 1 -5.67 -20.41 6.73
CA ASN A 1 -6.61 -19.31 7.08
C ASN A 1 -7.39 -19.75 8.32
N THR A 2 -7.54 -18.92 9.36
CA THR A 2 -8.31 -19.28 10.58
C THR A 2 -9.82 -19.13 10.42
N GLY A 3 -10.29 -18.51 9.33
CA GLY A 3 -11.72 -18.28 9.04
C GLY A 3 -12.36 -17.14 9.84
N THR A 4 -11.67 -16.58 10.84
CA THR A 4 -12.24 -15.66 11.83
C THR A 4 -11.48 -14.34 11.98
N ASN A 5 -10.38 -14.16 11.24
CA ASN A 5 -9.45 -13.02 11.39
C ASN A 5 -8.77 -12.93 12.78
N LEU A 6 -8.86 -14.00 13.59
CA LEU A 6 -8.15 -14.16 14.85
C LEU A 6 -6.83 -14.93 14.63
N PRO A 7 -5.84 -14.80 15.55
CA PRO A 7 -5.87 -14.03 16.81
C PRO A 7 -5.69 -12.51 16.64
N ALA A 8 -6.24 -11.75 17.57
CA ALA A 8 -5.92 -10.33 17.74
C ALA A 8 -4.59 -10.16 18.50
N GLN A 9 -3.84 -9.10 18.20
CA GLN A 9 -2.72 -8.68 19.03
C GLN A 9 -3.26 -7.83 20.18
N ILE A 10 -3.09 -8.30 21.42
CA ILE A 10 -3.57 -7.62 22.63
C ILE A 10 -2.37 -7.31 23.52
N GLY A 11 -2.16 -6.02 23.81
CA GLY A 11 -1.20 -5.55 24.80
C GLY A 11 -1.95 -4.83 25.93
N ILE A 12 -1.66 -5.21 27.17
CA ILE A 12 -2.27 -4.62 28.37
C ILE A 12 -1.13 -4.10 29.24
N GLU A 13 -1.23 -2.84 29.65
CA GLU A 13 -0.23 -2.16 30.47
C GLU A 13 -0.85 -1.75 31.80
N ALA A 14 -0.10 -1.91 32.89
CA ALA A 14 -0.50 -1.43 34.19
C ALA A 14 -0.13 0.06 34.31
N VAL A 15 -1.14 0.90 34.54
CA VAL A 15 -1.00 2.35 34.70
C VAL A 15 -1.65 2.80 36.02
N PRO A 16 -1.24 3.93 36.62
CA PRO A 16 -1.95 4.50 37.76
C PRO A 16 -3.35 4.98 37.39
N GLY A 17 -4.26 5.01 38.37
CA GLY A 17 -5.62 5.55 38.24
C GLY A 17 -6.70 4.47 38.14
N GLU A 18 -7.95 4.91 37.94
CA GLU A 18 -9.15 4.07 37.95
C GLU A 18 -9.84 4.01 36.56
N VAL A 19 -9.12 4.35 35.50
CA VAL A 19 -9.62 4.39 34.13
C VAL A 19 -8.95 3.28 33.31
N PHE A 20 -9.74 2.53 32.55
CA PHE A 20 -9.22 1.60 31.55
C PHE A 20 -9.25 2.26 30.18
N GLU A 21 -8.09 2.64 29.66
CA GLU A 21 -7.94 3.27 28.34
C GLU A 21 -7.54 2.26 27.27
N PHE A 22 -8.04 2.49 26.04
CA PHE A 22 -7.83 1.62 24.90
C PHE A 22 -7.44 2.43 23.67
N LEU A 23 -6.48 1.90 22.91
CA LEU A 23 -6.26 2.23 21.52
C LEU A 23 -6.46 0.97 20.68
N MET A 24 -7.52 0.93 19.90
CA MET A 24 -7.81 -0.18 18.99
C MET A 24 -7.39 0.20 17.58
N ILE A 25 -6.64 -0.68 16.89
CA ILE A 25 -6.07 -0.40 15.56
C ILE A 25 -6.40 -1.54 14.59
N ALA A 26 -7.13 -1.24 13.52
CA ALA A 26 -7.36 -2.17 12.43
C ALA A 26 -6.26 -2.03 11.36
N LYS A 27 -5.06 -2.54 11.64
CA LYS A 27 -3.89 -2.28 10.78
C LYS A 27 -3.92 -3.12 9.50
N GLY A 28 -3.91 -2.45 8.35
CA GLY A 28 -3.82 -3.13 7.05
C GLY A 28 -2.43 -3.70 6.81
N GLY A 29 -2.34 -4.96 6.35
CA GLY A 29 -1.07 -5.66 6.12
C GLY A 29 -0.08 -4.89 5.21
N GLY A 30 -0.57 -4.21 4.17
CA GLY A 30 0.28 -3.39 3.30
C GLY A 30 1.01 -2.25 4.04
N SER A 31 0.32 -1.58 4.96
CA SER A 31 0.93 -0.54 5.81
C SER A 31 1.76 -1.13 6.96
N ALA A 32 1.39 -2.30 7.48
CA ALA A 32 2.20 -3.02 8.48
C ALA A 32 3.57 -3.40 7.91
N ASN A 33 3.61 -3.92 6.67
CA ASN A 33 4.84 -4.26 5.94
C ASN A 33 5.71 -3.05 5.58
N LYS A 34 5.21 -1.82 5.76
CA LYS A 34 5.95 -0.57 5.63
C LYS A 34 6.33 0.03 6.98
N THR A 35 6.61 -0.86 7.93
CA THR A 35 7.28 -0.54 9.19
C THR A 35 8.69 -1.08 9.10
N PHE A 36 9.68 -0.19 9.12
CA PHE A 36 11.08 -0.51 8.95
C PHE A 36 11.88 -0.16 10.19
N LEU A 37 12.88 -0.98 10.48
CA LEU A 37 13.90 -0.73 11.50
C LEU A 37 15.25 -0.60 10.82
N PHE A 38 15.98 0.45 11.16
CA PHE A 38 17.34 0.69 10.73
C PHE A 38 18.22 0.81 11.96
N GLN A 39 19.33 0.05 11.98
CA GLN A 39 20.33 0.15 13.03
C GLN A 39 21.42 1.10 12.56
N GLU A 40 21.36 2.33 13.04
CA GLU A 40 22.21 3.43 12.62
C GLU A 40 23.21 3.79 13.72
N THR A 41 24.05 4.79 13.47
CA THR A 41 25.05 5.26 14.45
C THR A 41 24.91 6.76 14.71
N ARG A 42 25.56 7.27 15.76
CA ARG A 42 25.55 8.70 16.11
C ARG A 42 25.91 9.62 14.93
N ARG A 43 26.70 9.15 13.97
CA ARG A 43 27.05 9.89 12.76
C ARG A 43 25.81 10.37 12.00
N LEU A 44 24.73 9.57 11.97
CA LEU A 44 23.49 9.93 11.29
C LEU A 44 22.83 11.20 11.84
N LEU A 45 23.03 11.53 13.12
CA LEU A 45 22.36 12.67 13.76
C LEU A 45 22.92 14.06 13.36
N GLU A 46 23.87 14.13 12.43
CA GLU A 46 24.21 15.38 11.75
C GLU A 46 23.02 15.85 10.89
N PRO A 47 22.54 17.11 11.00
CA PRO A 47 21.28 17.54 10.39
C PRO A 47 21.13 17.23 8.90
N GLU A 48 22.12 17.58 8.09
CA GLU A 48 22.07 17.37 6.63
C GLU A 48 22.18 15.89 6.26
N ARG A 49 22.95 15.12 7.02
CA ARG A 49 23.04 13.67 6.83
C ARG A 49 21.72 12.98 7.16
N LEU A 50 21.08 13.38 8.26
CA LEU A 50 19.79 12.85 8.66
C LEU A 50 18.74 13.11 7.58
N LEU A 51 18.67 14.32 7.04
CA LEU A 51 17.70 14.65 6.00
C LEU A 51 17.93 13.91 4.69
N ALA A 52 19.18 13.87 4.20
CA ALA A 52 19.50 13.12 2.98
C ALA A 52 19.19 11.62 3.15
N TRP A 53 19.46 11.06 4.34
CA TRP A 53 19.13 9.68 4.65
C TRP A 53 17.60 9.47 4.72
N LEU A 54 16.87 10.38 5.37
CA LEU A 54 15.41 10.31 5.43
C LEU A 54 14.77 10.43 4.06
N GLU A 55 15.25 11.30 3.18
CA GLU A 55 14.77 11.42 1.81
C GLU A 55 14.91 10.11 1.04
N ALA A 56 16.08 9.47 1.13
CA ALA A 56 16.31 8.17 0.51
C ALA A 56 15.35 7.10 1.06
N LYS A 57 15.22 7.00 2.40
CA LYS A 57 14.40 5.96 3.05
C LYS A 57 12.90 6.18 2.91
N VAL A 58 12.44 7.42 2.97
CA VAL A 58 11.03 7.77 2.72
C VAL A 58 10.66 7.50 1.26
N GLY A 59 11.56 7.81 0.31
CA GLY A 59 11.38 7.47 -1.09
C GLY A 59 11.30 5.96 -1.36
N GLU A 60 12.05 5.14 -0.61
CA GLU A 60 12.01 3.66 -0.69
C GLU A 60 10.66 3.05 -0.23
N ILE A 61 9.85 3.77 0.58
CA ILE A 61 8.51 3.31 0.97
C ILE A 61 7.66 3.05 -0.29
N GLY A 62 7.75 3.96 -1.26
CA GLY A 62 7.02 3.94 -2.51
C GLY A 62 5.50 4.03 -2.33
N THR A 63 4.75 3.55 -3.32
CA THR A 63 3.28 3.68 -3.38
C THR A 63 2.55 2.41 -2.95
N THR A 64 3.32 1.40 -2.52
CA THR A 64 2.85 0.06 -2.18
C THR A 64 2.02 -0.04 -0.90
N ALA A 65 1.83 1.04 -0.13
CA ALA A 65 0.94 1.09 1.03
C ALA A 65 -0.22 2.08 0.88
N CYS A 66 -0.56 2.54 -0.33
CA CYS A 66 -1.67 3.47 -0.59
C CYS A 66 -1.46 4.84 0.10
N PRO A 67 -0.53 5.68 -0.39
CA PRO A 67 -0.45 7.09 0.00
C PRO A 67 -1.71 7.86 -0.44
N PRO A 68 -1.99 9.04 0.14
CA PRO A 68 -1.11 9.81 1.03
C PRO A 68 -0.94 9.20 2.43
N TYR A 69 0.25 9.30 2.99
CA TYR A 69 0.60 8.67 4.27
C TYR A 69 0.51 9.63 5.46
N HIS A 70 0.15 9.09 6.62
CA HIS A 70 0.57 9.67 7.91
C HIS A 70 1.92 9.05 8.27
N LEU A 71 3.01 9.78 7.98
CA LEU A 71 4.38 9.29 8.13
C LEU A 71 4.82 9.42 9.59
N ALA A 72 5.33 8.34 10.16
CA ALA A 72 5.91 8.33 11.50
C ALA A 72 7.39 7.92 11.43
N ILE A 73 8.25 8.73 12.05
CA ILE A 73 9.68 8.47 12.20
C ILE A 73 10.02 8.52 13.68
N VAL A 74 10.74 7.51 14.17
CA VAL A 74 11.27 7.49 15.53
C VAL A 74 12.78 7.41 15.47
N ILE A 75 13.46 8.33 16.13
CA ILE A 75 14.93 8.39 16.17
C ILE A 75 15.37 8.15 17.61
N GLY A 76 16.04 7.02 17.84
CA GLY A 76 16.40 6.53 19.17
C GLY A 76 15.42 5.49 19.70
N GLY A 77 15.60 5.14 20.97
CA GLY A 77 14.92 4.04 21.64
C GLY A 77 15.91 3.26 22.50
N LEU A 78 15.44 2.74 23.62
CA LEU A 78 16.23 1.86 24.49
C LEU A 78 16.41 0.48 23.86
N SER A 79 15.54 0.11 22.93
CA SER A 79 15.61 -1.12 22.15
C SER A 79 14.90 -0.99 20.80
N ALA A 80 15.09 -2.00 19.94
CA ALA A 80 14.44 -2.07 18.63
C ALA A 80 12.90 -2.15 18.76
N GLU A 81 12.41 -2.99 19.66
CA GLU A 81 11.00 -3.21 19.91
C GLU A 81 10.33 -1.96 20.50
N GLN A 82 10.99 -1.22 21.40
CA GLN A 82 10.46 0.05 21.89
C GLN A 82 10.39 1.09 20.77
N CYS A 83 11.44 1.18 19.94
CA CYS A 83 11.47 2.08 18.78
C CYS A 83 10.28 1.80 17.85
N LEU A 84 10.08 0.53 17.44
CA LEU A 84 8.99 0.15 16.53
C LEU A 84 7.59 0.28 17.15
N LYS A 85 7.44 -0.01 18.44
CA LYS A 85 6.18 0.26 19.17
C LYS A 85 5.88 1.77 19.15
N THR A 86 6.88 2.61 19.36
CA THR A 86 6.72 4.07 19.30
C THR A 86 6.35 4.53 17.90
N VAL A 87 6.94 3.94 16.85
CA VAL A 87 6.55 4.21 15.44
C VAL A 87 5.08 3.90 15.23
N LYS A 88 4.60 2.76 15.76
CA LYS A 88 3.20 2.37 15.66
C LYS A 88 2.28 3.43 16.25
N LEU A 89 2.53 3.83 17.49
CA LEU A 89 1.75 4.83 18.22
C LEU A 89 1.84 6.23 17.59
N ALA A 90 3.01 6.63 17.09
CA ALA A 90 3.18 7.89 16.37
C ALA A 90 2.36 7.90 15.06
N SER A 91 2.29 6.78 14.33
CA SER A 91 1.51 6.71 13.08
C SER A 91 0.00 6.79 13.30
N THR A 92 -0.47 6.50 14.52
CA THR A 92 -1.88 6.65 14.92
C THR A 92 -2.16 8.00 15.59
N ARG A 93 -1.18 8.92 15.62
CA ARG A 93 -1.27 10.23 16.31
C ARG A 93 -1.49 10.12 17.82
N GLU A 94 -1.22 8.95 18.39
CA GLU A 94 -1.43 8.73 19.82
C GLU A 94 -0.48 9.58 20.66
N LEU A 95 0.70 9.85 20.10
CA LEU A 95 1.77 10.60 20.75
C LEU A 95 1.72 12.10 20.46
N ASP A 96 0.60 12.62 19.95
CA ASP A 96 0.52 14.02 19.51
C ASP A 96 0.68 15.03 20.65
N GLY A 97 0.35 14.63 21.88
CA GLY A 97 0.48 15.44 23.10
C GLY A 97 1.87 15.40 23.77
N LEU A 98 2.88 14.74 23.19
CA LEU A 98 4.24 14.78 23.71
C LEU A 98 4.81 16.21 23.71
N PRO A 99 5.74 16.54 24.64
CA PRO A 99 6.48 17.80 24.60
C PRO A 99 7.23 18.02 23.28
N GLU A 100 7.57 19.26 22.97
CA GLU A 100 8.27 19.61 21.71
C GLU A 100 9.80 19.75 21.88
N THR A 101 10.29 19.61 23.10
CA THR A 101 11.72 19.71 23.42
C THR A 101 12.15 18.58 24.34
N GLY A 102 13.39 18.11 24.18
CA GLY A 102 14.02 17.20 25.14
C GLY A 102 14.38 17.88 26.46
N ASP A 103 14.84 17.10 27.43
CA ASP A 103 15.39 17.57 28.69
C ASP A 103 16.63 16.76 29.10
N ALA A 104 17.25 17.13 30.22
CA ALA A 104 18.43 16.46 30.75
C ALA A 104 18.16 15.02 31.24
N PHE A 105 16.90 14.64 31.44
CA PHE A 105 16.49 13.32 31.92
C PHE A 105 16.15 12.36 30.76
N GLY A 106 16.22 12.83 29.52
CA GLY A 106 16.01 12.02 28.33
C GLY A 106 14.53 11.76 28.03
N ARG A 107 13.63 12.70 28.33
CA ARG A 107 12.22 12.56 27.94
C ARG A 107 12.05 12.42 26.42
N ALA A 108 11.03 11.67 26.01
CA ALA A 108 10.57 11.65 24.63
C ALA A 108 10.00 13.02 24.24
N PHE A 109 10.21 13.43 22.98
CA PHE A 109 9.63 14.67 22.46
C PHE A 109 9.35 14.59 20.96
N ARG A 110 8.43 15.43 20.49
CA ARG A 110 8.14 15.62 19.06
C ARG A 110 9.02 16.72 18.48
N ASP A 111 9.72 16.40 17.39
CA ASP A 111 10.61 17.31 16.68
C ASP A 111 9.85 18.04 15.57
N ARG A 112 9.07 19.08 15.93
CA ARG A 112 8.21 19.83 15.01
C ARG A 112 8.97 20.45 13.83
N GLY A 113 10.16 20.99 14.09
CA GLY A 113 10.99 21.59 13.06
C GLY A 113 11.43 20.56 12.02
N LEU A 114 11.76 19.34 12.45
CA LEU A 114 12.07 18.26 11.51
C LEU A 114 10.81 17.69 10.84
N GLU A 115 9.66 17.63 11.52
CA GLU A 115 8.38 17.24 10.92
C GLU A 115 8.05 18.10 9.69
N GLU A 116 8.17 19.42 9.82
CA GLU A 116 7.92 20.37 8.72
C GLU A 116 8.91 20.19 7.55
N ARG A 117 10.22 20.14 7.85
CA ARG A 117 11.26 19.91 6.82
C ARG A 117 11.05 18.60 6.07
N VAL A 118 10.68 17.53 6.78
CA VAL A 118 10.42 16.22 6.16
C VAL A 118 9.13 16.25 5.35
N LEU A 119 8.07 16.90 5.83
CA LEU A 119 6.84 17.05 5.06
C LEU A 119 7.10 17.79 3.74
N ASP A 120 7.85 18.89 3.77
CA ASP A 120 8.23 19.63 2.56
C ASP A 120 9.13 18.82 1.63
N MET A 121 10.09 18.07 2.18
CA MET A 121 10.86 17.10 1.40
C MET A 121 9.93 16.08 0.72
N THR A 122 8.95 15.48 1.44
CA THR A 122 8.03 14.50 0.84
C THR A 122 7.20 15.06 -0.32
N ARG A 123 6.90 16.37 -0.28
CA ARG A 123 6.19 17.10 -1.34
C ARG A 123 7.04 17.27 -2.60
N GLY A 124 8.37 17.28 -2.47
CA GLY A 124 9.34 17.39 -3.57
C GLY A 124 9.70 16.06 -4.25
N ILE A 125 9.45 14.90 -3.62
CA ILE A 125 9.82 13.57 -4.18
C ILE A 125 9.04 13.24 -5.47
N GLY A 126 7.92 13.94 -5.73
CA GLY A 126 7.15 13.82 -6.96
C GLY A 126 6.34 12.53 -7.09
N ILE A 127 6.43 11.59 -6.15
CA ILE A 127 5.65 10.33 -6.11
C ILE A 127 4.15 10.60 -5.90
N GLY A 128 3.83 11.61 -5.08
CA GLY A 128 2.46 12.06 -4.82
C GLY A 128 1.52 10.99 -4.28
N ALA A 129 0.22 11.22 -4.49
CA ALA A 129 -0.84 10.32 -4.09
C ALA A 129 -0.97 9.18 -5.10
N GLN A 130 -0.06 8.21 -5.02
CA GLN A 130 0.03 6.98 -5.83
C GLN A 130 0.53 7.14 -7.27
N PHE A 131 0.16 8.21 -7.98
CA PHE A 131 0.40 8.37 -9.42
C PHE A 131 1.06 9.71 -9.79
N GLY A 132 2.07 10.10 -9.02
CA GLY A 132 2.77 11.37 -9.22
C GLY A 132 2.13 12.54 -8.46
N GLY A 133 2.89 13.62 -8.30
CA GLY A 133 2.43 14.87 -7.70
C GLY A 133 2.95 15.13 -6.28
N ARG A 134 2.25 15.98 -5.54
CA ARG A 134 2.74 16.58 -4.28
C ARG A 134 2.36 15.80 -3.02
N HIS A 135 1.21 15.12 -3.02
CA HIS A 135 0.60 14.59 -1.80
C HIS A 135 1.08 13.17 -1.45
N PHE A 136 2.39 13.00 -1.24
CA PHE A 136 2.92 11.71 -0.79
C PHE A 136 2.58 11.43 0.68
N CYS A 137 2.62 12.46 1.52
CA CYS A 137 2.20 12.43 2.92
C CYS A 137 1.07 13.44 3.17
N HIS A 138 0.10 13.06 4.00
CA HIS A 138 -0.84 13.99 4.63
C HIS A 138 -0.08 14.88 5.63
N ASP A 139 0.68 14.24 6.52
CA ASP A 139 1.49 14.86 7.56
C ASP A 139 2.64 13.95 8.01
N VAL A 140 3.47 14.45 8.92
CA VAL A 140 4.63 13.75 9.49
C VAL A 140 4.59 13.85 11.01
N ARG A 141 5.01 12.78 11.69
CA ARG A 141 5.28 12.71 13.14
C ARG A 141 6.72 12.25 13.35
N ILE A 142 7.52 13.04 14.05
CA ILE A 142 8.90 12.64 14.37
C ILE A 142 9.09 12.66 15.88
N VAL A 143 9.25 11.47 16.45
CA VAL A 143 9.49 11.29 17.89
C VAL A 143 10.97 11.00 18.12
N ARG A 144 11.59 11.81 18.98
CA ARG A 144 12.96 11.63 19.46
C ARG A 144 12.89 10.89 20.79
N LEU A 145 13.63 9.79 20.90
CA LEU A 145 13.75 9.00 22.11
C LEU A 145 15.20 9.03 22.63
N PRO A 146 15.42 8.83 23.94
CA PRO A 146 16.76 8.58 24.47
C PRO A 146 17.32 7.28 23.88
N ARG A 147 18.64 7.13 23.94
CA ARG A 147 19.34 5.96 23.39
C ARG A 147 20.58 5.63 24.22
N HIS A 148 20.97 4.36 24.22
CA HIS A 148 22.30 3.98 24.66
C HIS A 148 23.36 4.58 23.72
N ASN A 149 24.53 4.98 24.23
CA ASN A 149 25.50 5.73 23.43
C ASN A 149 26.02 4.96 22.21
N GLY A 150 26.16 3.64 22.34
CA GLY A 150 26.56 2.73 21.25
C GLY A 150 25.46 2.33 20.27
N SER A 151 24.24 2.88 20.40
CA SER A 151 23.08 2.45 19.62
C SER A 151 22.31 3.64 19.06
N LEU A 152 21.74 3.48 17.87
CA LEU A 152 20.74 4.40 17.32
C LEU A 152 19.74 3.61 16.46
N PRO A 153 18.72 2.99 17.07
CA PRO A 153 17.60 2.47 16.30
C PRO A 153 16.83 3.63 15.68
N VAL A 154 16.52 3.54 14.39
CA VAL A 154 15.65 4.46 13.68
C VAL A 154 14.50 3.67 13.08
N GLY A 155 13.28 4.02 13.45
CA GLY A 155 12.07 3.38 12.98
C GLY A 155 11.33 4.29 12.02
N ILE A 156 10.82 3.73 10.92
CA ILE A 156 9.96 4.45 9.96
C ILE A 156 8.69 3.64 9.73
N GLY A 157 7.53 4.27 9.77
CA GLY A 157 6.24 3.64 9.55
C GLY A 157 5.22 4.58 8.97
N VAL A 158 4.11 4.05 8.48
CA VAL A 158 3.02 4.83 7.90
C VAL A 158 1.66 4.38 8.41
N SER A 159 0.70 5.30 8.52
CA SER A 159 -0.71 4.99 8.30
C SER A 159 -1.09 5.26 6.86
N CYS A 160 -1.88 4.36 6.27
CA CYS A 160 -2.30 4.43 4.87
C CYS A 160 -3.66 5.12 4.74
N SER A 161 -4.19 5.24 3.51
CA SER A 161 -5.55 5.74 3.27
C SER A 161 -6.64 5.01 4.07
N ALA A 162 -6.41 3.75 4.45
CA ALA A 162 -7.25 3.03 5.41
C ALA A 162 -6.79 3.32 6.85
N ASP A 163 -6.85 4.60 7.22
CA ASP A 163 -6.43 5.12 8.53
C ASP A 163 -7.48 4.76 9.59
N ARG A 164 -7.21 3.72 10.37
CA ARG A 164 -8.21 3.04 11.20
C ARG A 164 -7.68 2.76 12.60
N GLN A 165 -7.95 3.71 13.48
CA GLN A 165 -7.74 3.61 14.91
C GLN A 165 -8.95 4.22 15.62
N ILE A 166 -9.22 3.78 16.83
CA ILE A 166 -10.26 4.37 17.68
C ILE A 166 -9.83 4.28 19.13
N ARG A 167 -9.95 5.39 19.86
CA ARG A 167 -9.76 5.45 21.30
C ARG A 167 -11.04 5.03 22.02
N ALA A 168 -10.89 4.34 23.13
CA ALA A 168 -11.99 4.11 24.06
C ALA A 168 -11.49 4.25 25.50
N ARG A 169 -12.43 4.50 26.41
CA ARG A 169 -12.13 4.45 27.85
C ARG A 169 -13.32 3.91 28.63
N ILE A 170 -13.04 3.21 29.72
CA ILE A 170 -14.01 2.76 30.70
C ILE A 170 -13.71 3.46 32.01
N THR A 171 -14.73 4.08 32.58
CA THR A 171 -14.66 4.82 33.85
C THR A 171 -15.83 4.38 34.75
N ALA A 172 -15.93 4.94 35.96
CA ALA A 172 -17.11 4.77 36.82
C ALA A 172 -18.43 5.21 36.15
N ASP A 173 -18.37 6.16 35.21
CA ASP A 173 -19.56 6.69 34.52
C ASP A 173 -19.98 5.86 33.29
N GLY A 174 -19.20 4.84 32.91
CA GLY A 174 -19.53 3.93 31.82
C GLY A 174 -18.43 3.78 30.75
N VAL A 175 -18.86 3.41 29.55
CA VAL A 175 -18.00 3.11 28.39
C VAL A 175 -18.09 4.24 27.38
N PHE A 176 -16.94 4.78 26.98
CA PHE A 176 -16.82 5.89 26.04
C PHE A 176 -15.98 5.46 24.85
N LEU A 177 -16.42 5.84 23.66
CA LEU A 177 -15.75 5.58 22.40
C LEU A 177 -15.50 6.91 21.68
N GLU A 178 -14.36 7.04 21.02
CA GLU A 178 -14.06 8.19 20.16
C GLU A 178 -15.11 8.32 19.05
N GLN A 179 -15.70 9.52 18.94
CA GLN A 179 -16.63 9.84 17.86
C GLN A 179 -15.84 10.11 16.58
N LEU A 180 -16.10 9.30 15.55
CA LEU A 180 -15.58 9.54 14.21
C LEU A 180 -16.56 10.42 13.40
N GLU A 181 -16.11 10.91 12.24
CA GLU A 181 -17.00 11.61 11.30
C GLU A 181 -18.05 10.65 10.73
N GLU A 182 -19.31 11.08 10.78
CA GLU A 182 -20.45 10.31 10.25
C GLU A 182 -20.97 10.86 8.91
N ASP A 183 -20.66 12.12 8.58
CA ASP A 183 -20.95 12.74 7.29
C ASP A 183 -19.65 13.07 6.52
N PRO A 184 -18.97 12.06 5.95
CA PRO A 184 -17.76 12.31 5.17
C PRO A 184 -18.03 13.06 3.85
N ALA A 185 -19.29 13.14 3.40
CA ALA A 185 -19.65 13.79 2.14
C ALA A 185 -19.35 15.30 2.18
N ARG A 186 -19.37 15.92 3.36
CA ARG A 186 -19.01 17.34 3.55
C ARG A 186 -17.57 17.69 3.16
N PHE A 187 -16.68 16.69 3.04
CA PHE A 187 -15.29 16.89 2.59
C PHE A 187 -15.12 16.76 1.08
N LEU A 188 -16.19 16.43 0.34
CA LEU A 188 -16.15 16.42 -1.12
C LEU A 188 -16.11 17.86 -1.65
N PRO A 189 -15.28 18.14 -2.67
CA PRO A 189 -15.25 19.46 -3.29
C PRO A 189 -16.55 19.71 -4.07
N ASP A 190 -17.02 20.96 -4.06
CA ASP A 190 -18.17 21.40 -4.87
C ASP A 190 -17.86 21.42 -6.38
N ALA A 191 -16.58 21.47 -6.75
CA ALA A 191 -16.13 21.58 -8.12
C ALA A 191 -16.18 20.24 -8.86
N GLN A 192 -16.63 20.28 -10.11
CA GLN A 192 -16.52 19.14 -11.03
C GLN A 192 -15.03 18.84 -11.26
N ILE A 193 -14.62 17.61 -10.93
CA ILE A 193 -13.26 17.14 -11.16
C ILE A 193 -13.16 16.72 -12.62
N ASP A 194 -12.33 17.42 -13.40
CA ASP A 194 -11.92 16.95 -14.72
C ASP A 194 -11.05 15.70 -14.54
N ILE A 195 -11.57 14.56 -15.00
CA ILE A 195 -10.93 13.26 -14.90
C ILE A 195 -9.99 12.97 -16.08
N GLY A 196 -9.88 13.91 -17.03
CA GLY A 196 -9.13 13.74 -18.27
C GLY A 196 -9.74 12.69 -19.20
N GLU A 197 -9.13 12.53 -20.38
CA GLU A 197 -9.45 11.42 -21.29
C GLU A 197 -8.69 10.17 -20.87
N ALA A 198 -9.42 9.08 -20.60
CA ALA A 198 -8.86 7.75 -20.34
C ALA A 198 -9.16 6.83 -21.53
N THR A 199 -8.16 6.06 -21.98
CA THR A 199 -8.35 5.12 -23.10
C THR A 199 -9.19 3.92 -22.64
N PRO A 200 -10.37 3.68 -23.24
CA PRO A 200 -11.14 2.47 -22.93
C PRO A 200 -10.42 1.22 -23.43
N LEU A 201 -10.38 0.18 -22.60
CA LEU A 201 -9.82 -1.13 -22.93
C LEU A 201 -10.85 -2.21 -22.69
N ASP A 202 -11.25 -2.88 -23.77
CA ASP A 202 -12.08 -4.08 -23.76
C ASP A 202 -11.23 -5.31 -23.48
N LEU A 203 -11.47 -5.94 -22.33
CA LEU A 203 -10.73 -7.09 -21.81
C LEU A 203 -11.30 -8.43 -22.27
N ASP A 204 -12.45 -8.47 -22.95
CA ASP A 204 -13.02 -9.71 -23.49
C ASP A 204 -12.51 -10.03 -24.91
N ARG A 205 -11.41 -9.38 -25.30
CA ARG A 205 -10.69 -9.63 -26.55
C ARG A 205 -9.51 -10.59 -26.31
N PRO A 206 -9.00 -11.26 -27.36
CA PRO A 206 -7.80 -12.09 -27.23
C PRO A 206 -6.62 -11.30 -26.63
N MET A 207 -5.84 -11.93 -25.74
CA MET A 207 -4.71 -11.31 -25.03
C MET A 207 -3.75 -10.55 -25.98
N ALA A 208 -3.50 -11.07 -27.19
CA ALA A 208 -2.68 -10.42 -28.19
C ALA A 208 -3.23 -9.05 -28.65
N ALA A 209 -4.56 -8.92 -28.76
CA ALA A 209 -5.22 -7.68 -29.13
C ALA A 209 -5.17 -6.65 -27.97
N ILE A 210 -5.43 -7.08 -26.74
CA ILE A 210 -5.31 -6.23 -25.54
C ILE A 210 -3.89 -5.65 -25.45
N ARG A 211 -2.88 -6.50 -25.62
CA ARG A 211 -1.45 -6.09 -25.64
C ARG A 211 -1.14 -5.13 -26.78
N ALA A 212 -1.72 -5.32 -27.96
CA ALA A 212 -1.52 -4.42 -29.10
C ALA A 212 -2.09 -3.01 -28.83
N ASP A 213 -3.21 -2.91 -28.15
CA ASP A 213 -3.79 -1.62 -27.76
C ASP A 213 -2.94 -0.95 -26.66
N LEU A 214 -2.48 -1.71 -25.66
CA LEU A 214 -1.55 -1.21 -24.63
C LEU A 214 -0.19 -0.77 -25.19
N ALA A 215 0.33 -1.45 -26.20
CA ALA A 215 1.62 -1.14 -26.81
C ALA A 215 1.68 0.25 -27.46
N ARG A 216 0.52 0.82 -27.80
CA ARG A 216 0.38 2.18 -28.38
C ARG A 216 0.43 3.29 -27.33
N LEU A 217 0.31 2.95 -26.05
CA LEU A 217 0.26 3.92 -24.95
C LEU A 217 1.66 4.15 -24.36
N GLU A 218 1.85 5.31 -23.74
CA GLU A 218 3.02 5.61 -22.91
C GLU A 218 2.76 5.29 -21.44
N VAL A 219 3.83 4.97 -20.69
CA VAL A 219 3.72 4.83 -19.23
C VAL A 219 3.23 6.15 -18.58
N GLY A 220 2.25 6.02 -17.70
CA GLY A 220 1.48 7.11 -17.10
C GLY A 220 0.14 7.37 -17.79
N ALA A 221 -0.15 6.76 -18.94
CA ALA A 221 -1.44 6.92 -19.60
C ALA A 221 -2.58 6.34 -18.75
N PRO A 222 -3.68 7.09 -18.54
CA PRO A 222 -4.89 6.57 -17.91
C PRO A 222 -5.64 5.65 -18.87
N VAL A 223 -6.15 4.55 -18.33
CA VAL A 223 -6.96 3.56 -19.05
C VAL A 223 -8.21 3.21 -18.25
N LEU A 224 -9.25 2.80 -18.95
CA LEU A 224 -10.54 2.43 -18.37
C LEU A 224 -10.89 1.00 -18.77
N LEU A 225 -10.87 0.08 -17.81
CA LEU A 225 -10.93 -1.35 -18.07
C LEU A 225 -12.36 -1.88 -17.93
N SER A 226 -12.84 -2.59 -18.96
CA SER A 226 -14.14 -3.26 -18.97
C SER A 226 -14.02 -4.66 -19.55
N GLY A 227 -14.69 -5.66 -18.96
CA GLY A 227 -14.65 -7.07 -19.35
C GLY A 227 -14.14 -7.99 -18.25
N THR A 228 -13.59 -9.16 -18.62
CA THR A 228 -13.16 -10.19 -17.67
C THR A 228 -11.77 -9.91 -17.09
N LEU A 229 -11.65 -10.01 -15.76
CA LEU A 229 -10.38 -10.12 -15.03
C LEU A 229 -10.31 -11.45 -14.27
N VAL A 230 -9.12 -12.04 -14.21
CA VAL A 230 -8.86 -13.18 -13.32
C VAL A 230 -8.07 -12.71 -12.11
N VAL A 231 -8.59 -13.00 -10.92
CA VAL A 231 -8.00 -12.59 -9.65
C VAL A 231 -7.14 -13.72 -9.11
N ALA A 232 -5.88 -13.43 -8.84
CA ALA A 232 -4.96 -14.37 -8.20
C ALA A 232 -3.89 -13.61 -7.42
N ARG A 233 -3.48 -14.13 -6.27
CA ARG A 233 -2.45 -13.51 -5.42
C ARG A 233 -1.51 -14.53 -4.78
N ASP A 234 -0.95 -14.20 -3.62
CA ASP A 234 0.23 -14.82 -3.02
C ASP A 234 0.20 -16.38 -3.02
N LEU A 235 -0.84 -17.01 -2.47
CA LEU A 235 -0.92 -18.49 -2.43
C LEU A 235 -1.04 -19.14 -3.80
N VAL A 236 -1.84 -18.57 -4.71
CA VAL A 236 -1.99 -19.06 -6.08
C VAL A 236 -0.69 -18.93 -6.85
N HIS A 237 0.00 -17.78 -6.73
CA HIS A 237 1.28 -17.58 -7.41
C HIS A 237 2.33 -18.59 -6.93
N ALA A 238 2.39 -18.86 -5.62
CA ALA A 238 3.28 -19.89 -5.09
C ALA A 238 2.92 -21.29 -5.64
N ALA A 239 1.64 -21.64 -5.70
CA ALA A 239 1.18 -22.92 -6.26
C ALA A 239 1.56 -23.08 -7.74
N LEU A 240 1.34 -22.03 -8.56
CA LEU A 240 1.67 -22.03 -9.99
C LEU A 240 3.18 -22.06 -10.24
N ALA A 241 3.98 -21.36 -9.42
CA ALA A 241 5.43 -21.48 -9.48
C ALA A 241 5.89 -22.90 -9.21
N GLY A 242 5.25 -23.58 -8.24
CA GLY A 242 5.46 -25.01 -7.99
C GLY A 242 5.10 -25.89 -9.19
N ARG A 243 4.01 -25.60 -9.91
CA ARG A 243 3.64 -26.30 -11.15
C ARG A 243 4.73 -26.17 -12.22
N LEU A 244 5.17 -24.94 -12.50
CA LEU A 244 6.24 -24.69 -13.46
C LEU A 244 7.55 -25.39 -13.10
N ALA A 245 7.91 -25.41 -11.81
CA ALA A 245 9.11 -26.11 -11.34
C ALA A 245 9.05 -27.64 -11.56
N ARG A 246 7.85 -28.21 -11.68
CA ARG A 246 7.62 -29.63 -12.04
C ARG A 246 7.45 -29.86 -13.55
N GLY A 247 7.62 -28.83 -14.38
CA GLY A 247 7.41 -28.91 -15.83
C GLY A 247 5.94 -28.97 -16.25
N GLU A 248 5.01 -28.66 -15.34
CA GLU A 248 3.58 -28.60 -15.65
C GLU A 248 3.22 -27.27 -16.33
N ALA A 249 2.23 -27.30 -17.22
CA ALA A 249 1.72 -26.10 -17.89
C ALA A 249 0.96 -25.18 -16.92
N LEU A 250 0.95 -23.88 -17.23
CA LEU A 250 0.07 -22.93 -16.57
C LEU A 250 -1.39 -23.16 -16.98
N PRO A 251 -2.37 -22.86 -16.10
CA PRO A 251 -3.79 -22.88 -16.47
C PRO A 251 -4.12 -21.85 -17.56
N GLY A 252 -5.07 -22.15 -18.45
CA GLY A 252 -5.46 -21.23 -19.53
C GLY A 252 -5.90 -19.85 -19.03
N TRP A 253 -6.59 -19.79 -17.87
CA TRP A 253 -7.08 -18.53 -17.31
C TRP A 253 -5.99 -17.47 -17.03
N ILE A 254 -4.73 -17.87 -16.77
CA ILE A 254 -3.63 -16.92 -16.53
C ILE A 254 -2.97 -16.45 -17.84
N GLN A 255 -3.22 -17.17 -18.94
CA GLN A 255 -2.72 -16.88 -20.27
C GLN A 255 -3.72 -16.01 -21.04
N ASP A 256 -5.01 -16.29 -20.88
CA ASP A 256 -6.09 -15.70 -21.68
C ASP A 256 -6.61 -14.38 -21.12
N HIS A 257 -6.47 -14.12 -19.82
CA HIS A 257 -7.03 -12.94 -19.15
C HIS A 257 -5.99 -12.13 -18.37
N PRO A 258 -6.19 -10.81 -18.23
CA PRO A 258 -5.36 -10.01 -17.32
C PRO A 258 -5.53 -10.48 -15.87
N VAL A 259 -4.41 -10.51 -15.13
CA VAL A 259 -4.37 -11.03 -13.77
C VAL A 259 -4.45 -9.88 -12.76
N TYR A 260 -5.57 -9.78 -12.04
CA TYR A 260 -5.79 -8.81 -10.99
C TYR A 260 -5.31 -9.34 -9.64
N TYR A 261 -4.34 -8.67 -9.03
CA TYR A 261 -3.88 -9.05 -7.69
C TYR A 261 -4.79 -8.41 -6.66
N ALA A 262 -5.72 -9.19 -6.14
CA ALA A 262 -6.66 -8.76 -5.10
C ALA A 262 -7.16 -9.95 -4.27
N GLY A 263 -7.89 -9.65 -3.20
CA GLY A 263 -8.66 -10.63 -2.43
C GLY A 263 -9.93 -9.97 -1.92
N PRO A 264 -11.13 -10.53 -2.17
CA PRO A 264 -12.38 -9.88 -1.84
C PRO A 264 -12.65 -9.91 -0.33
N ALA A 265 -13.31 -8.86 0.17
CA ALA A 265 -14.05 -8.95 1.43
C ALA A 265 -15.35 -9.74 1.23
N LYS A 266 -16.01 -10.11 2.33
CA LYS A 266 -17.33 -10.77 2.28
C LYS A 266 -18.34 -9.92 1.50
N THR A 267 -19.09 -10.55 0.62
CA THR A 267 -20.14 -9.92 -0.17
C THR A 267 -21.36 -9.63 0.69
N PRO A 268 -21.82 -8.37 0.80
CA PRO A 268 -23.08 -8.03 1.44
C PRO A 268 -24.26 -8.64 0.69
N GLU A 269 -25.37 -8.92 1.39
CA GLU A 269 -26.60 -9.36 0.74
C GLU A 269 -27.08 -8.33 -0.29
N GLY A 270 -27.58 -8.82 -1.44
CA GLY A 270 -28.05 -7.99 -2.54
C GLY A 270 -26.97 -7.25 -3.34
N HIS A 271 -25.68 -7.45 -3.06
CA HIS A 271 -24.57 -6.84 -3.80
C HIS A 271 -23.86 -7.87 -4.68
N ALA A 272 -23.34 -7.42 -5.83
CA ALA A 272 -22.54 -8.26 -6.72
C ALA A 272 -21.17 -8.64 -6.13
N SER A 273 -20.62 -7.77 -5.27
CA SER A 273 -19.29 -7.92 -4.69
C SER A 273 -19.19 -7.22 -3.35
N GLY A 274 -18.29 -7.69 -2.49
CA GLY A 274 -17.82 -6.95 -1.33
C GLY A 274 -16.77 -5.89 -1.71
N SER A 275 -16.16 -5.26 -0.71
CA SER A 275 -14.98 -4.41 -0.93
C SER A 275 -13.86 -5.22 -1.60
N PHE A 276 -13.37 -4.78 -2.77
CA PHE A 276 -12.48 -5.60 -3.60
C PHE A 276 -11.35 -4.80 -4.27
N GLY A 277 -10.59 -4.07 -3.45
CA GLY A 277 -9.44 -3.28 -3.92
C GLY A 277 -8.17 -4.10 -4.21
N PRO A 278 -7.17 -3.50 -4.88
CA PRO A 278 -5.92 -4.16 -5.25
C PRO A 278 -5.05 -4.49 -4.03
N THR A 279 -4.24 -5.54 -4.16
CA THR A 279 -3.12 -5.82 -3.25
C THR A 279 -1.77 -5.39 -3.85
N THR A 280 -0.74 -5.32 -3.01
CA THR A 280 0.59 -4.84 -3.40
C THR A 280 1.23 -5.73 -4.46
N ALA A 281 1.55 -5.15 -5.63
CA ALA A 281 2.12 -5.86 -6.76
C ALA A 281 3.49 -6.47 -6.48
N ALA A 282 4.34 -5.74 -5.75
CA ALA A 282 5.73 -6.11 -5.48
C ALA A 282 5.91 -7.50 -4.83
N ARG A 283 4.88 -8.02 -4.14
CA ARG A 283 4.94 -9.36 -3.53
C ARG A 283 4.93 -10.49 -4.56
N MET A 284 4.49 -10.21 -5.79
CA MET A 284 4.42 -11.17 -6.88
C MET A 284 5.58 -11.02 -7.88
N ASP A 285 6.53 -10.10 -7.65
CA ASP A 285 7.60 -9.79 -8.60
C ASP A 285 8.48 -11.01 -8.93
N ALA A 286 8.80 -11.84 -7.94
CA ALA A 286 9.63 -13.02 -8.11
C ALA A 286 9.05 -14.08 -9.08
N TYR A 287 7.74 -14.05 -9.33
CA TYR A 287 7.07 -15.01 -10.20
C TYR A 287 7.00 -14.55 -11.66
N MET A 288 7.15 -13.24 -11.91
CA MET A 288 6.83 -12.63 -13.21
C MET A 288 7.64 -13.21 -14.36
N ALA A 289 8.95 -13.35 -14.19
CA ALA A 289 9.84 -13.86 -15.23
C ALA A 289 9.45 -15.28 -15.67
N GLY A 290 9.20 -16.17 -14.70
CA GLY A 290 8.78 -17.55 -14.98
C GLY A 290 7.40 -17.61 -15.64
N PHE A 291 6.44 -16.82 -15.15
CA PHE A 291 5.07 -16.83 -15.67
C PHE A 291 5.01 -16.30 -17.11
N GLN A 292 5.66 -15.16 -17.38
CA GLN A 292 5.66 -14.56 -18.71
C GLN A 292 6.44 -15.39 -19.73
N ALA A 293 7.54 -16.05 -19.31
CA ALA A 293 8.24 -17.01 -20.16
C ALA A 293 7.35 -18.20 -20.56
N ALA A 294 6.42 -18.60 -19.69
CA ALA A 294 5.42 -19.63 -19.95
C ALA A 294 4.12 -19.09 -20.60
N GLY A 295 4.11 -17.82 -21.04
CA GLY A 295 2.96 -17.19 -21.70
C GLY A 295 1.82 -16.75 -20.78
N GLY A 296 2.01 -16.83 -19.46
CA GLY A 296 1.05 -16.38 -18.46
C GLY A 296 1.34 -14.98 -17.92
N ALA A 297 0.34 -14.36 -17.28
CA ALA A 297 0.46 -13.06 -16.60
C ALA A 297 1.07 -11.96 -17.49
N LEU A 298 0.71 -11.95 -18.78
CA LEU A 298 1.19 -10.98 -19.74
C LEU A 298 0.62 -9.58 -19.50
N VAL A 299 -0.58 -9.48 -18.92
CA VAL A 299 -1.12 -8.22 -18.40
C VAL A 299 -1.47 -8.44 -16.94
N THR A 300 -0.95 -7.58 -16.07
CA THR A 300 -1.18 -7.65 -14.63
C THR A 300 -1.79 -6.35 -14.13
N LEU A 301 -2.75 -6.43 -13.21
CA LEU A 301 -3.41 -5.30 -12.57
C LEU A 301 -3.23 -5.38 -11.06
N ALA A 302 -2.75 -4.32 -10.41
CA ALA A 302 -2.60 -4.30 -8.95
C ALA A 302 -2.44 -2.86 -8.44
N LYS A 303 -1.68 -2.67 -7.35
CA LYS A 303 -1.24 -1.34 -6.89
C LYS A 303 0.22 -1.33 -6.46
N GLY A 304 0.82 -0.15 -6.57
CA GLY A 304 2.17 0.14 -6.10
C GLY A 304 3.25 -0.02 -7.18
N ASN A 305 4.43 0.52 -6.90
CA ASN A 305 5.64 0.32 -7.72
C ASN A 305 6.17 -1.12 -7.65
N ARG A 306 6.87 -1.56 -8.70
CA ARG A 306 7.44 -2.91 -8.84
C ARG A 306 8.96 -2.87 -9.04
N SER A 307 9.60 -4.03 -8.99
CA SER A 307 11.06 -4.18 -9.16
C SER A 307 11.52 -3.95 -10.61
N ALA A 308 12.84 -3.80 -10.76
CA ALA A 308 13.51 -3.75 -12.06
C ALA A 308 13.26 -4.98 -12.93
N GLU A 309 13.16 -6.12 -12.27
CA GLU A 309 13.10 -7.44 -12.90
C GLU A 309 11.77 -7.61 -13.61
N VAL A 310 10.69 -7.04 -13.06
CA VAL A 310 9.38 -7.03 -13.72
C VAL A 310 9.42 -6.21 -15.00
N ALA A 311 10.05 -5.02 -14.99
CA ALA A 311 10.20 -4.22 -16.20
C ALA A 311 11.05 -4.91 -17.27
N ALA A 312 12.11 -5.61 -16.86
CA ALA A 312 12.92 -6.42 -17.76
C ALA A 312 12.13 -7.62 -18.34
N SER A 313 11.32 -8.28 -17.51
CA SER A 313 10.45 -9.39 -17.93
C SER A 313 9.37 -8.91 -18.92
N CYS A 314 8.68 -7.81 -18.62
CA CYS A 314 7.71 -7.20 -19.51
C CYS A 314 8.33 -6.88 -20.87
N LYS A 315 9.54 -6.33 -20.89
CA LYS A 315 10.28 -6.09 -22.13
C LYS A 315 10.61 -7.38 -22.90
N ALA A 316 11.03 -8.43 -22.20
CA ALA A 316 11.44 -9.68 -22.82
C ALA A 316 10.27 -10.46 -23.43
N HIS A 317 9.08 -10.36 -22.83
CA HIS A 317 7.92 -11.19 -23.18
C HIS A 317 6.73 -10.38 -23.73
N GLY A 318 6.92 -9.06 -23.90
CA GLY A 318 5.89 -8.10 -24.31
C GLY A 318 4.72 -8.01 -23.32
N GLY A 319 5.03 -8.02 -22.03
CA GLY A 319 4.06 -7.90 -20.94
C GLY A 319 3.81 -6.46 -20.50
N PHE A 320 2.77 -6.26 -19.69
CA PHE A 320 2.33 -4.97 -19.20
C PHE A 320 1.93 -5.04 -17.72
N TYR A 321 2.16 -3.96 -16.99
CA TYR A 321 1.64 -3.76 -15.64
C TYR A 321 0.78 -2.51 -15.60
N LEU A 322 -0.48 -2.72 -15.25
CA LEU A 322 -1.46 -1.70 -14.94
C LEU A 322 -1.59 -1.56 -13.43
N ALA A 323 -1.67 -0.34 -12.94
CA ALA A 323 -1.98 -0.10 -11.53
C ALA A 323 -3.30 0.66 -11.39
N THR A 324 -4.20 0.13 -10.58
CA THR A 324 -5.43 0.81 -10.16
C THR A 324 -5.24 1.44 -8.78
N ILE A 325 -6.21 2.24 -8.37
CA ILE A 325 -6.17 3.06 -7.17
C ILE A 325 -6.27 2.17 -5.92
N GLY A 326 -5.24 2.19 -5.09
CA GLY A 326 -5.24 1.55 -3.79
C GLY A 326 -6.08 2.32 -2.78
N GLY A 327 -6.95 1.63 -2.02
CA GLY A 327 -7.71 2.21 -0.91
C GLY A 327 -9.19 2.49 -1.21
N VAL A 328 -9.63 2.48 -2.46
CA VAL A 328 -11.03 2.74 -2.87
C VAL A 328 -11.87 1.46 -3.02
N ALA A 329 -11.60 0.46 -2.18
CA ALA A 329 -12.11 -0.91 -2.34
C ALA A 329 -13.65 -1.02 -2.33
N ALA A 330 -14.34 -0.21 -1.53
CA ALA A 330 -15.80 -0.22 -1.45
C ALA A 330 -16.43 0.30 -2.74
N ARG A 331 -15.90 1.40 -3.29
CA ARG A 331 -16.36 1.98 -4.56
C ARG A 331 -16.13 1.03 -5.73
N LEU A 332 -14.93 0.44 -5.81
CA LEU A 332 -14.61 -0.54 -6.85
C LEU A 332 -15.54 -1.76 -6.77
N GLY A 333 -15.73 -2.31 -5.57
CA GLY A 333 -16.63 -3.44 -5.33
C GLY A 333 -18.09 -3.16 -5.71
N ARG A 334 -18.61 -1.99 -5.30
CA ARG A 334 -20.01 -1.61 -5.50
C ARG A 334 -20.31 -1.17 -6.93
N ASP A 335 -19.47 -0.30 -7.47
CA ASP A 335 -19.82 0.46 -8.68
C ASP A 335 -19.26 -0.20 -9.95
N MET A 336 -18.14 -0.93 -9.83
CA MET A 336 -17.36 -1.39 -10.99
C MET A 336 -17.36 -2.91 -11.17
N ILE A 337 -17.52 -3.71 -10.11
CA ILE A 337 -17.61 -5.18 -10.23
C ILE A 337 -19.06 -5.62 -10.37
N LYS A 338 -19.34 -6.41 -11.41
CA LYS A 338 -20.70 -6.85 -11.78
C LYS A 338 -20.95 -8.33 -11.49
N ALA A 339 -19.92 -9.15 -11.49
CA ALA A 339 -19.99 -10.56 -11.13
C ALA A 339 -18.68 -11.02 -10.47
N VAL A 340 -18.79 -12.02 -9.58
CA VAL A 340 -17.65 -12.65 -8.89
C VAL A 340 -17.92 -14.16 -8.80
N GLU A 341 -17.00 -14.96 -9.32
CA GLU A 341 -17.07 -16.42 -9.32
C GLU A 341 -15.73 -17.02 -8.88
N VAL A 342 -15.73 -18.05 -8.04
CA VAL A 342 -14.53 -18.84 -7.76
C VAL A 342 -14.34 -19.86 -8.88
N ILE A 343 -13.19 -19.85 -9.54
CA ILE A 343 -12.91 -20.73 -10.69
C ILE A 343 -11.80 -21.76 -10.45
N ASP A 344 -10.93 -21.55 -9.44
CA ASP A 344 -9.85 -22.48 -9.09
C ASP A 344 -9.38 -22.24 -7.63
N PHE A 345 -8.71 -23.21 -7.02
CA PHE A 345 -8.15 -23.14 -5.65
C PHE A 345 -9.14 -22.63 -4.56
N ALA A 346 -10.39 -23.14 -4.58
CA ALA A 346 -11.43 -22.70 -3.65
C ALA A 346 -11.03 -22.83 -2.17
N GLU A 347 -10.18 -23.81 -1.84
CA GLU A 347 -9.64 -24.06 -0.51
C GLU A 347 -8.77 -22.91 0.04
N PHE A 348 -8.29 -22.00 -0.81
CA PHE A 348 -7.51 -20.83 -0.38
C PHE A 348 -8.39 -19.68 0.14
N GLY A 349 -9.72 -19.83 0.13
CA GLY A 349 -10.66 -18.83 0.65
C GLY A 349 -10.55 -17.52 -0.11
N MET A 350 -10.29 -16.40 0.58
CA MET A 350 -10.12 -15.09 -0.07
C MET A 350 -8.94 -15.03 -1.07
N GLU A 351 -7.99 -15.98 -1.00
CA GLU A 351 -6.87 -16.10 -1.94
C GLU A 351 -7.12 -17.14 -3.05
N ALA A 352 -8.35 -17.65 -3.19
CA ALA A 352 -8.74 -18.48 -4.34
C ALA A 352 -8.56 -17.72 -5.67
N VAL A 353 -8.70 -18.43 -6.78
CA VAL A 353 -8.77 -17.79 -8.10
C VAL A 353 -10.20 -17.39 -8.37
N TRP A 354 -10.40 -16.12 -8.68
CA TRP A 354 -11.72 -15.58 -8.99
C TRP A 354 -11.78 -15.13 -10.44
N ARG A 355 -12.92 -15.34 -11.10
CA ARG A 355 -13.27 -14.62 -12.31
C ARG A 355 -14.19 -13.47 -11.91
N ILE A 356 -13.88 -12.26 -12.37
CA ILE A 356 -14.73 -11.10 -12.15
C ILE A 356 -15.05 -10.40 -13.46
N GLU A 357 -16.26 -9.88 -13.56
CA GLU A 357 -16.67 -8.97 -14.63
C GLU A 357 -16.60 -7.54 -14.11
N VAL A 358 -15.88 -6.68 -14.82
CA VAL A 358 -15.70 -5.28 -14.45
C VAL A 358 -16.20 -4.34 -15.52
N VAL A 359 -16.63 -3.16 -15.08
CA VAL A 359 -16.99 -2.04 -15.94
C VAL A 359 -16.30 -0.80 -15.40
N ASP A 360 -15.63 -0.09 -16.31
CA ASP A 360 -15.03 1.21 -16.08
C ASP A 360 -14.08 1.27 -14.88
N VAL A 361 -13.23 0.25 -14.72
CA VAL A 361 -12.18 0.26 -13.67
C VAL A 361 -11.04 1.17 -14.12
N PRO A 362 -10.74 2.27 -13.40
CA PRO A 362 -9.65 3.15 -13.75
C PRO A 362 -8.31 2.53 -13.39
N ALA A 363 -7.35 2.63 -14.30
CA ALA A 363 -5.98 2.22 -14.06
C ALA A 363 -5.00 3.10 -14.84
N PHE A 364 -3.71 2.95 -14.56
CA PHE A 364 -2.63 3.60 -15.28
C PHE A 364 -1.66 2.55 -15.82
N LEU A 365 -1.17 2.76 -17.05
CA LEU A 365 -0.06 1.96 -17.57
C LEU A 365 1.22 2.32 -16.81
N VAL A 366 1.72 1.42 -15.95
CA VAL A 366 2.90 1.68 -15.12
C VAL A 366 4.17 1.11 -15.73
N ILE A 367 4.11 -0.11 -16.27
CA ILE A 367 5.23 -0.75 -16.98
C ILE A 367 4.74 -1.22 -18.34
N ASP A 368 5.47 -0.86 -19.40
CA ASP A 368 5.16 -1.26 -20.77
C ASP A 368 6.06 -2.43 -21.26
N ASP A 369 5.77 -2.86 -22.49
CA ASP A 369 6.49 -3.89 -23.24
C ASP A 369 7.87 -3.43 -23.76
N LYS A 370 8.29 -2.20 -23.46
CA LYS A 370 9.55 -1.60 -23.91
C LYS A 370 10.56 -1.48 -22.77
N GLY A 371 10.14 -1.80 -21.55
CA GLY A 371 10.93 -1.72 -20.32
C GLY A 371 10.89 -0.34 -19.67
N ASN A 372 9.95 0.51 -20.05
CA ASN A 372 9.70 1.78 -19.38
C ASN A 372 8.91 1.54 -18.07
N ASP A 373 9.14 2.41 -17.09
CA ASP A 373 8.49 2.36 -15.78
C ASP A 373 8.15 3.78 -15.33
N PHE A 374 6.87 4.04 -15.10
CA PHE A 374 6.34 5.32 -14.64
C PHE A 374 7.07 5.83 -13.39
N TYR A 375 7.26 4.99 -12.37
CA TYR A 375 7.85 5.40 -11.10
C TYR A 375 9.35 5.70 -11.22
N ARG A 376 10.06 5.01 -12.11
CA ARG A 376 11.46 5.36 -12.42
C ARG A 376 11.56 6.71 -13.12
N ARG A 377 10.63 7.03 -14.03
CA ARG A 377 10.56 8.32 -14.71
C ARG A 377 10.31 9.45 -13.72
N VAL A 378 9.37 9.26 -12.78
CA VAL A 378 9.08 10.23 -11.71
C VAL A 378 10.32 10.49 -10.85
N ARG A 379 10.98 9.44 -10.34
CA ARG A 379 12.17 9.61 -9.49
C ARG A 379 13.34 10.30 -10.19
N ARG A 380 13.54 10.02 -11.49
CA ARG A 380 14.60 10.69 -12.28
C ARG A 380 14.32 12.19 -12.48
N ARG A 381 13.06 12.57 -12.69
CA ARG A 381 12.66 13.98 -12.86
C ARG A 381 12.80 14.78 -11.57
N SER A 382 12.51 14.18 -10.42
CA SER A 382 12.67 14.88 -9.13
C SER A 382 14.13 15.04 -8.69
N ALA A 383 15.06 14.23 -9.24
CA ALA A 383 16.48 14.30 -8.92
C ALA A 383 17.30 15.21 -9.85
N ALA A 384 16.69 15.68 -10.94
CA ALA A 384 17.28 16.60 -11.93
C ALA A 384 16.72 18.01 -11.69
#